data_AF-A0A091QHL2-F1
#
_entry.id   AF-A0A091QHL2-F1
#
_cell.length_a   1.000
_cell.length_b   1.000
_cell.length_c   1.000
_cell.angle_alpha   90.00
_cell.angle_beta   90.00
_cell.angle_gamma   90.00
#
_symmetry.space_group_name_H-M   'P 1'
#
loop_
_entity.id
_entity.type
_entity.pdbx_description
1 polymer ?
#
loop_
_entity_poly.entity_id
_entity_poly.type
_entity_poly.pdbx_seq_one_letter_code
_entity_poly.pdbx_strand_id
1 'polypeptide(L)'
;NTKDILVIYEQEAEEWALYLKSLFGHIVNRGGILLCNLETSSFKHQELFSLLCYKCKLLILSCGLLNCLNRKRSYFLEEVLKPPDTVVILLCGVENSEILYEKLTLDGGSKEISTDQEPEEYLSVITGIIQPDHQPSSDVNLSDVRGASEKADLSFKTEVLSETNEQSILVLPGRMSCENPGEIFILLKDEIDDETLEIEFIADKQRIRTQPASWSKNVKYLKALDFPAGPVYVNVYCGGVIKTTAQIEYYTALEEIEHVFKKVADPIAFTCRAFKFSSVEKLDNILTLLLKSKISTYE
;
A
#
# COMPACT_ATOMS: atom_id res chain seq x y z
N ASN A 1 14.64 3.63 -13.05
CA ASN A 1 14.09 3.70 -11.68
C ASN A 1 15.14 3.21 -10.71
N THR A 2 15.60 4.08 -9.82
CA THR A 2 16.43 3.65 -8.69
C THR A 2 15.52 2.83 -7.76
N LYS A 3 15.96 1.68 -7.24
CA LYS A 3 15.18 0.85 -6.31
C LYS A 3 15.82 0.97 -4.93
N ASP A 4 15.55 2.07 -4.26
CA ASP A 4 16.31 2.44 -3.06
C ASP A 4 15.63 1.94 -1.78
N ILE A 5 14.34 2.24 -1.59
CA ILE A 5 13.61 1.89 -0.37
C ILE A 5 12.29 1.19 -0.70
N LEU A 6 12.07 0.03 -0.09
CA LEU A 6 10.79 -0.64 -0.04
C LEU A 6 10.20 -0.50 1.36
N VAL A 7 9.03 0.13 1.48
CA VAL A 7 8.29 0.24 2.75
C VAL A 7 7.13 -0.75 2.71
N ILE A 8 7.15 -1.73 3.61
CA ILE A 8 6.16 -2.79 3.74
C ILE A 8 5.31 -2.49 4.97
N TYR A 9 3.99 -2.46 4.80
CA TYR A 9 3.07 -2.07 5.86
C TYR A 9 1.71 -2.76 5.69
N GLU A 10 0.91 -2.70 6.74
CA GLU A 10 -0.50 -3.09 6.73
C GLU A 10 -1.37 -1.82 6.71
N GLN A 11 -2.61 -1.90 6.23
CA GLN A 11 -3.53 -0.77 6.07
C GLN A 11 -3.60 0.16 7.29
N GLU A 12 -3.53 -0.39 8.51
CA GLU A 12 -3.51 0.35 9.77
C GLU A 12 -2.35 1.37 9.87
N ALA A 13 -1.22 1.07 9.24
CA ALA A 13 0.01 1.86 9.28
C ALA A 13 0.22 2.72 8.02
N GLU A 14 -0.83 2.96 7.23
CA GLU A 14 -0.74 3.74 6.00
C GLU A 14 -0.23 5.17 6.22
N GLU A 15 -0.69 5.85 7.28
CA GLU A 15 -0.23 7.19 7.62
C GLU A 15 1.27 7.23 7.91
N TRP A 16 1.78 6.21 8.62
CA TRP A 16 3.21 6.04 8.85
C TRP A 16 3.97 5.78 7.55
N ALA A 17 3.45 4.93 6.67
CA ALA A 17 4.08 4.66 5.37
C ALA A 17 4.19 5.93 4.50
N LEU A 18 3.14 6.76 4.48
CA LEU A 18 3.13 8.04 3.78
C LEU A 18 4.09 9.06 4.41
N TYR A 19 4.13 9.14 5.73
CA TYR A 19 5.08 9.97 6.48
C TYR A 19 6.52 9.59 6.13
N LEU A 20 6.87 8.30 6.24
CA LEU A 20 8.20 7.79 5.92
C LEU A 20 8.58 8.02 4.46
N LYS A 21 7.63 7.88 3.52
CA LYS A 21 7.88 8.20 2.11
C LYS A 21 8.22 9.68 1.90
N SER A 22 7.53 10.57 2.62
CA SER A 22 7.83 12.01 2.58
C SER A 22 9.20 12.29 3.17
N LEU A 23 9.49 11.71 4.34
CA LEU A 23 10.74 11.88 5.08
C LEU A 23 11.95 11.38 4.27
N PHE A 24 11.89 10.16 3.75
CA PHE A 24 12.98 9.59 2.96
C PHE A 24 13.11 10.22 1.57
N GLY A 25 12.07 10.91 1.08
CA GLY A 25 12.14 11.71 -0.14
C GLY A 25 13.18 12.84 -0.07
N HIS A 26 13.70 13.17 1.12
CA HIS A 26 14.81 14.10 1.31
C HIS A 26 16.19 13.48 1.02
N ILE A 27 16.34 12.15 1.12
CA ILE A 27 17.62 11.44 0.96
C ILE A 27 17.68 10.59 -0.33
N VAL A 28 16.54 10.19 -0.88
CA VAL A 28 16.46 9.43 -2.14
C VAL A 28 15.41 10.04 -3.07
N ASN A 29 15.52 9.74 -4.36
CA ASN A 29 14.52 10.18 -5.33
C ASN A 29 13.15 9.58 -4.95
N ARG A 30 12.08 10.40 -4.96
CA ARG A 30 10.71 9.92 -4.69
C ARG A 30 10.30 8.73 -5.56
N GLY A 31 10.82 8.63 -6.78
CA GLY A 31 10.59 7.51 -7.68
C GLY A 31 11.32 6.21 -7.31
N GLY A 32 12.19 6.24 -6.30
CA GLY A 32 12.91 5.09 -5.76
C GLY A 32 12.41 4.56 -4.44
N ILE A 33 11.29 5.10 -3.93
CA ILE A 33 10.58 4.61 -2.74
C ILE A 33 9.28 3.94 -3.18
N LEU A 34 9.12 2.66 -2.85
CA LEU A 34 7.88 1.91 -3.10
C LEU A 34 7.17 1.63 -1.78
N LEU A 35 5.85 1.86 -1.78
CA LEU A 35 4.95 1.49 -0.69
C LEU A 35 4.27 0.17 -1.05
N CYS A 36 4.38 -0.82 -0.18
CA CYS A 36 3.83 -2.16 -0.35
C CYS A 36 2.85 -2.46 0.79
N ASN A 37 1.55 -2.34 0.51
CA ASN A 37 0.48 -2.65 1.45
C ASN A 37 0.16 -4.16 1.40
N LEU A 38 0.38 -4.88 2.50
CA LEU A 38 0.15 -6.33 2.62
C LEU A 38 -1.31 -6.76 2.51
N GLU A 39 -2.28 -5.84 2.60
CA GLU A 39 -3.70 -6.13 2.42
C GLU A 39 -4.08 -6.20 0.93
N THR A 40 -3.56 -5.27 0.13
CA THR A 40 -3.93 -5.10 -1.29
C THR A 40 -2.93 -5.70 -2.27
N SER A 41 -1.72 -6.03 -1.81
CA SER A 41 -0.66 -6.58 -2.67
C SER A 41 -0.99 -7.98 -3.20
N SER A 42 -0.76 -8.18 -4.49
CA SER A 42 -0.84 -9.50 -5.09
C SER A 42 0.47 -10.25 -4.82
N PHE A 43 0.44 -11.35 -4.07
CA PHE A 43 1.65 -12.13 -3.78
C PHE A 43 2.10 -12.99 -4.98
N LYS A 44 2.06 -12.44 -6.19
CA LYS A 44 2.48 -13.13 -7.41
C LYS A 44 4.01 -13.22 -7.46
N HIS A 45 4.54 -14.37 -7.87
CA HIS A 45 5.98 -14.63 -7.94
C HIS A 45 6.76 -13.58 -8.76
N GLN A 46 6.16 -13.01 -9.80
CA GLN A 46 6.83 -12.01 -10.64
C GLN A 46 7.00 -10.65 -9.93
N GLU A 47 6.08 -10.28 -9.05
CA GLU A 47 6.15 -9.04 -8.26
C GLU A 47 7.21 -9.19 -7.15
N LEU A 48 7.29 -10.37 -6.51
CA LEU A 48 8.30 -10.70 -5.50
C LEU A 48 9.74 -10.42 -5.96
N PHE A 49 10.15 -10.91 -7.14
CA PHE A 49 11.50 -10.65 -7.67
C PHE A 49 11.79 -9.16 -7.86
N SER A 50 10.78 -8.36 -8.17
CA SER A 50 10.95 -6.92 -8.34
C SER A 50 11.24 -6.21 -7.00
N LEU A 51 10.70 -6.74 -5.90
CA LEU A 51 10.81 -6.23 -4.53
C LEU A 51 12.14 -6.63 -3.87
N LEU A 52 12.70 -7.79 -4.21
CA LEU A 52 13.99 -8.24 -3.70
C LEU A 52 15.15 -7.31 -4.09
N CYS A 53 15.03 -6.61 -5.22
CA CYS A 53 16.07 -5.72 -5.75
C CYS A 53 16.18 -4.37 -5.01
N TYR A 54 15.35 -4.08 -4.00
CA TYR A 54 15.45 -2.83 -3.24
C TYR A 54 16.62 -2.88 -2.26
N LYS A 55 17.40 -1.80 -2.23
CA LYS A 55 18.60 -1.69 -1.38
C LYS A 55 18.27 -1.74 0.11
N CYS A 56 17.20 -1.06 0.52
CA CYS A 56 16.72 -1.04 1.90
C CYS A 56 15.26 -1.50 1.94
N LYS A 57 14.93 -2.37 2.91
CA LYS A 57 13.60 -2.93 3.11
C LYS A 57 13.13 -2.58 4.52
N LEU A 58 12.19 -1.65 4.61
CA LEU A 58 11.63 -1.20 5.87
C LEU A 58 10.28 -1.88 6.09
N LEU A 59 10.13 -2.60 7.19
CA LEU A 59 8.87 -3.16 7.65
C LEU A 59 8.30 -2.28 8.77
N ILE A 60 7.07 -1.80 8.61
CA ILE A 60 6.34 -1.19 9.71
C ILE A 60 5.65 -2.30 10.52
N LEU A 61 6.23 -2.64 11.65
CA LEU A 61 5.75 -3.68 12.55
C LEU A 61 4.69 -3.10 13.48
N SER A 62 3.42 -3.33 13.16
CA SER A 62 2.28 -2.98 14.01
C SER A 62 1.59 -4.21 14.60
N CYS A 63 0.76 -4.00 15.62
CA CYS A 63 -0.13 -5.03 16.14
C CYS A 63 -1.06 -5.60 15.06
N GLY A 64 -1.62 -4.77 14.19
CA GLY A 64 -2.44 -5.22 13.06
C GLY A 64 -1.66 -6.13 12.12
N LEU A 65 -0.41 -5.78 11.77
CA LEU A 65 0.44 -6.64 10.95
C LEU A 65 0.63 -8.01 11.60
N LEU A 66 1.04 -8.05 12.88
CA LEU A 66 1.27 -9.29 13.63
C LEU A 66 0.02 -10.17 13.76
N ASN A 67 -1.16 -9.56 13.90
CA ASN A 67 -2.44 -10.26 14.01
C ASN A 67 -2.97 -10.75 12.66
N CYS A 68 -2.61 -10.08 11.57
CA CYS A 68 -3.05 -10.39 10.22
C CYS A 68 -2.08 -11.28 9.43
N LEU A 69 -0.99 -11.77 10.05
CA LEU A 69 -0.09 -12.75 9.45
C LEU A 69 -0.82 -14.07 9.19
N ASN A 70 -0.87 -14.47 7.92
CA ASN A 70 -1.32 -15.78 7.48
C ASN A 70 -0.21 -16.44 6.67
N ARG A 71 -0.35 -17.74 6.35
CA ARG A 71 0.70 -18.50 5.65
C ARG A 71 1.25 -17.83 4.38
N LYS A 72 0.40 -17.15 3.59
CA LYS A 72 0.83 -16.46 2.36
C LYS A 72 1.65 -15.21 2.69
N ARG A 73 1.19 -14.40 3.64
CA ARG A 73 1.89 -13.19 4.09
C ARG A 73 3.19 -13.52 4.80
N SER A 74 3.19 -14.55 5.65
CA SER A 74 4.39 -15.04 6.32
C SER A 74 5.44 -15.46 5.31
N TYR A 75 5.07 -16.30 4.34
CA TYR A 75 5.98 -16.71 3.27
C TYR A 75 6.52 -15.52 2.47
N PHE A 76 5.66 -14.56 2.13
CA PHE A 76 6.10 -13.34 1.43
C PHE A 76 7.13 -12.55 2.23
N LEU A 77 6.89 -12.33 3.54
CA LEU A 77 7.80 -11.58 4.39
C LEU A 77 9.12 -12.34 4.61
N GLU A 78 9.07 -13.66 4.77
CA GLU A 78 10.25 -14.52 4.86
C GLU A 78 11.14 -14.44 3.61
N GLU A 79 10.55 -14.26 2.44
CA GLU A 79 11.30 -14.11 1.19
C GLU A 79 11.83 -12.69 1.00
N VAL A 80 10.99 -11.67 1.26
CA VAL A 80 11.34 -10.28 0.99
C VAL A 80 12.31 -9.71 2.02
N LEU A 81 12.18 -10.04 3.31
CA LEU A 81 12.99 -9.49 4.40
C LEU A 81 14.36 -10.17 4.51
N LYS A 82 15.05 -10.29 3.39
CA LYS A 82 16.42 -10.82 3.30
C LYS A 82 17.26 -9.96 2.35
N PRO A 83 18.56 -9.79 2.61
CA PRO A 83 19.28 -10.20 3.83
C PRO A 83 19.07 -9.21 5.00
N PRO A 84 19.25 -9.63 6.28
CA PRO A 84 18.90 -8.83 7.48
C PRO A 84 19.59 -7.46 7.59
N ASP A 85 20.82 -7.35 7.09
CA ASP A 85 21.60 -6.11 7.05
C ASP A 85 20.96 -5.01 6.18
N THR A 86 20.09 -5.41 5.25
CA THR A 86 19.29 -4.49 4.42
C THR A 86 17.89 -4.23 4.97
N VAL A 87 17.55 -4.84 6.11
CA VAL A 87 16.20 -4.78 6.69
C VAL A 87 16.18 -3.86 7.91
N VAL A 88 15.17 -3.01 7.94
CA VAL A 88 14.85 -2.14 9.07
C VAL A 88 13.44 -2.43 9.54
N ILE A 89 13.25 -2.61 10.84
CA ILE A 89 11.95 -2.84 11.47
C ILE A 89 11.58 -1.58 12.26
N LEU A 90 10.51 -0.89 11.85
CA LEU A 90 9.92 0.19 12.62
C LEU A 90 8.88 -0.38 13.58
N LEU A 91 9.15 -0.29 14.88
CA LEU A 91 8.25 -0.70 15.96
C LEU A 91 7.14 0.35 16.10
N CYS A 92 5.97 0.03 15.55
CA CYS A 92 4.80 0.92 15.53
C CYS A 92 3.72 0.40 16.49
N GLY A 93 3.82 0.77 17.77
CA GLY A 93 2.89 0.34 18.81
C GLY A 93 3.16 -1.08 19.35
N VAL A 94 4.38 -1.60 19.15
CA VAL A 94 4.88 -2.87 19.69
C VAL A 94 6.19 -2.62 20.44
N GLU A 95 6.49 -3.42 21.47
CA GLU A 95 7.67 -3.20 22.32
C GLU A 95 8.98 -3.65 21.68
N ASN A 96 8.97 -4.75 20.92
CA ASN A 96 10.14 -5.33 20.25
C ASN A 96 9.71 -6.15 19.03
N SER A 97 10.67 -6.68 18.27
CA SER A 97 10.39 -7.56 17.12
C SER A 97 10.50 -9.06 17.40
N GLU A 98 10.62 -9.49 18.67
CA GLU A 98 10.74 -10.92 19.03
C GLU A 98 9.57 -11.76 18.52
N ILE A 99 8.34 -11.24 18.69
CA ILE A 99 7.11 -11.89 18.21
C ILE A 99 7.12 -12.07 16.68
N LEU A 100 7.79 -11.18 15.94
CA LEU A 100 7.94 -11.31 14.50
C LEU A 100 8.81 -12.53 14.15
N TYR A 101 9.94 -12.71 14.85
CA TYR A 101 10.85 -13.85 14.65
C TYR A 101 10.28 -15.17 15.20
N GLU A 102 9.38 -15.14 16.17
CA GLU A 102 8.64 -16.33 16.60
C GLU A 102 7.63 -16.80 15.54
N LYS A 103 7.00 -15.84 14.85
CA LYS A 103 5.98 -16.13 13.82
C LYS A 103 6.55 -16.37 12.43
N LEU A 104 7.74 -15.84 12.13
CA LEU A 104 8.40 -15.92 10.83
C LEU A 104 9.77 -16.56 10.95
N THR A 105 10.13 -17.38 9.98
CA THR A 105 11.43 -18.04 9.86
C THR A 105 12.48 -17.07 9.29
N LEU A 106 12.75 -15.99 10.02
CA LEU A 106 13.71 -14.95 9.66
C LEU A 106 15.03 -15.12 10.39
N ASP A 107 16.12 -14.74 9.72
CA ASP A 107 17.42 -14.57 10.37
C ASP A 107 17.37 -13.30 11.24
N GLY A 108 17.71 -13.44 12.52
CA GLY A 108 17.77 -12.30 13.45
C GLY A 108 18.86 -11.29 13.06
N GLY A 109 18.80 -10.10 13.67
CA GLY A 109 19.82 -9.06 13.48
C GLY A 109 19.47 -7.94 12.49
N SER A 110 18.20 -7.87 12.06
CA SER A 110 17.69 -6.67 11.38
C SER A 110 17.75 -5.46 12.32
N LYS A 111 17.98 -4.26 11.77
CA LYS A 111 18.01 -3.04 12.59
C LYS A 111 16.60 -2.67 13.05
N GLU A 112 16.46 -2.24 14.30
CA GLU A 112 15.19 -1.79 14.86
C GLU A 112 15.20 -0.27 15.09
N ILE A 113 14.06 0.36 14.82
CA ILE A 113 13.79 1.77 15.14
C ILE A 113 12.40 1.88 15.79
N SER A 114 12.20 2.83 16.70
CA SER A 114 10.94 3.07 17.41
C SER A 114 10.26 4.36 16.93
N THR A 115 8.92 4.39 16.97
CA THR A 115 8.13 5.62 16.72
C THR A 115 8.43 6.77 17.69
N ASP A 116 9.11 6.50 18.80
CA ASP A 116 9.50 7.53 19.80
C ASP A 116 10.85 8.20 19.48
N GLN A 117 11.59 7.72 18.47
CA GLN A 117 12.86 8.30 18.06
C GLN A 117 12.66 9.53 17.16
N GLU A 118 13.67 10.39 17.12
CA GLU A 118 13.63 11.59 16.27
C GLU A 118 13.81 11.24 14.78
N PRO A 119 13.23 12.02 13.85
CA PRO A 119 13.30 11.73 12.41
C PRO A 119 14.72 11.60 11.86
N GLU A 120 15.68 12.33 12.42
CA GLU A 120 17.09 12.27 12.06
C GLU A 120 17.71 10.90 12.32
N GLU A 121 17.24 10.18 13.34
CA GLU A 121 17.68 8.82 13.64
C GLU A 121 17.23 7.84 12.55
N TYR A 122 15.98 7.98 12.06
CA TYR A 122 15.49 7.18 10.93
C TYR A 122 16.32 7.42 9.67
N LEU A 123 16.61 8.69 9.37
CA LEU A 123 17.42 9.07 8.22
C LEU A 123 18.84 8.50 8.31
N SER A 124 19.45 8.55 9.49
CA SER A 124 20.80 8.00 9.75
C SER A 124 20.85 6.49 9.49
N VAL A 125 19.89 5.73 10.03
CA VAL A 125 19.82 4.27 9.87
C VAL A 125 19.67 3.89 8.40
N ILE A 126 18.76 4.55 7.69
CA ILE A 126 18.45 4.25 6.28
C ILE A 126 19.59 4.67 5.36
N THR A 127 20.20 5.82 5.61
CA THR A 127 21.36 6.28 4.84
C THR A 127 22.54 5.32 4.97
N GLY A 128 22.80 4.81 6.18
CA GLY A 128 23.85 3.82 6.41
C GLY A 128 23.64 2.48 5.69
N ILE A 129 22.42 2.15 5.26
CA ILE A 129 22.12 0.96 4.45
C ILE A 129 22.25 1.26 2.95
N ILE A 130 21.75 2.42 2.50
CA ILE A 130 21.71 2.78 1.07
C ILE A 130 23.08 3.27 0.57
N GLN A 131 23.87 3.87 1.47
CA GLN A 131 25.21 4.40 1.21
C GLN A 131 26.20 3.81 2.24
N PRO A 132 26.58 2.52 2.11
CA PRO A 132 27.44 1.87 3.08
C PRO A 132 28.87 2.46 3.20
N ASP A 133 29.28 3.37 2.29
CA ASP A 133 30.59 4.05 2.34
C ASP A 133 30.48 5.56 2.16
N HIS A 134 30.33 6.28 3.27
CA HIS A 134 30.96 7.59 3.49
C HIS A 134 31.28 7.75 4.98
N GLN A 135 32.28 7.01 5.47
CA GLN A 135 33.05 7.51 6.60
C GLN A 135 33.78 8.78 6.15
N PRO A 136 33.80 9.86 6.94
CA PRO A 136 34.64 11.01 6.65
C PRO A 136 36.08 10.66 7.08
N SER A 137 36.81 9.92 6.25
CA SER A 137 38.26 10.04 6.28
C SER A 137 38.59 11.37 5.60
N SER A 138 38.96 12.35 6.43
CA SER A 138 39.87 13.40 6.01
C SER A 138 41.06 12.73 5.31
N ASP A 139 41.15 12.86 4.00
CA ASP A 139 42.33 13.40 3.37
C ASP A 139 42.13 13.66 1.88
N VAL A 140 42.61 14.83 1.50
CA VAL A 140 42.65 15.44 0.18
C VAL A 140 43.34 14.51 -0.82
N ASN A 141 42.73 14.28 -1.99
CA ASN A 141 43.41 14.55 -3.26
C ASN A 141 42.48 14.54 -4.48
N LEU A 142 42.54 15.65 -5.21
CA LEU A 142 42.07 15.82 -6.58
C LEU A 142 42.97 15.03 -7.53
N SER A 143 42.37 14.25 -8.44
CA SER A 143 42.87 14.18 -9.82
C SER A 143 41.81 13.64 -10.79
N ASP A 144 41.61 14.43 -11.85
CA ASP A 144 40.96 14.09 -13.12
C ASP A 144 41.44 12.75 -13.69
N VAL A 145 40.52 11.92 -14.21
CA VAL A 145 40.72 11.23 -15.51
C VAL A 145 39.39 11.05 -16.25
N ARG A 146 39.46 11.40 -17.53
CA ARG A 146 38.49 11.40 -18.62
C ARG A 146 38.32 10.02 -19.30
N GLY A 147 37.12 9.75 -19.84
CA GLY A 147 36.83 8.76 -20.90
C GLY A 147 36.33 7.40 -20.37
N ALA A 148 35.46 6.64 -21.03
CA ALA A 148 34.91 6.68 -22.37
C ALA A 148 33.57 5.91 -22.41
N SER A 149 32.80 6.19 -23.46
CA SER A 149 31.60 5.48 -23.88
C SER A 149 31.91 4.03 -24.25
N GLU A 150 31.05 3.08 -23.84
CA GLU A 150 30.89 1.81 -24.55
C GLU A 150 29.46 1.28 -24.41
N LYS A 151 28.87 0.98 -25.57
CA LYS A 151 27.57 0.34 -25.76
C LYS A 151 27.73 -1.17 -25.57
N ALA A 152 26.75 -1.83 -24.97
CA ALA A 152 26.54 -3.26 -25.17
C ALA A 152 25.04 -3.54 -25.28
N ASP A 153 24.63 -3.81 -26.52
CA ASP A 153 23.39 -4.48 -26.91
C ASP A 153 23.46 -5.95 -26.45
N LEU A 154 22.46 -6.46 -25.74
CA LEU A 154 22.14 -7.89 -25.77
C LEU A 154 20.63 -8.08 -25.64
N SER A 155 20.04 -8.46 -26.76
CA SER A 155 18.66 -8.91 -26.93
C SER A 155 18.34 -10.11 -26.04
N PHE A 156 17.17 -10.11 -25.40
CA PHE A 156 16.50 -11.34 -25.01
C PHE A 156 15.07 -11.36 -25.56
N LYS A 157 14.95 -12.21 -26.59
CA LYS A 157 13.77 -12.86 -27.16
C LYS A 157 12.44 -12.67 -26.42
N THR A 158 11.52 -12.05 -27.13
CA THR A 158 10.07 -12.25 -27.00
C THR A 158 9.74 -13.72 -27.22
N GLU A 159 9.28 -14.40 -26.17
CA GLU A 159 8.49 -15.62 -26.35
C GLU A 159 7.04 -15.22 -26.58
N VAL A 160 6.62 -15.43 -27.81
CA VAL A 160 5.23 -15.36 -28.26
C VAL A 160 4.49 -16.55 -27.66
N LEU A 161 3.54 -16.25 -26.77
CA LEU A 161 2.38 -17.10 -26.53
C LEU A 161 1.14 -16.26 -26.80
N SER A 162 0.30 -16.80 -27.66
CA SER A 162 -0.86 -16.24 -28.36
C SER A 162 -1.87 -15.45 -27.53
N GLU A 163 -2.07 -14.20 -27.95
CA GLU A 163 -3.33 -13.45 -28.13
C GLU A 163 -4.63 -14.02 -27.51
N THR A 164 -5.11 -13.33 -26.48
CA THR A 164 -6.43 -12.67 -26.59
C THR A 164 -6.23 -11.17 -26.38
N ASN A 165 -6.73 -10.39 -27.33
CA ASN A 165 -6.55 -8.96 -27.46
C ASN A 165 -7.45 -8.26 -26.42
N GLU A 166 -7.02 -8.15 -25.17
CA GLU A 166 -7.82 -7.50 -24.11
C GLU A 166 -7.17 -6.19 -23.68
N GLN A 167 -7.77 -5.09 -24.13
CA GLN A 167 -7.41 -3.74 -23.72
C GLN A 167 -7.60 -3.61 -22.21
N SER A 168 -6.50 -3.60 -21.44
CA SER A 168 -6.55 -3.56 -19.98
C SER A 168 -6.94 -2.17 -19.50
N ILE A 169 -8.13 -2.04 -18.92
CA ILE A 169 -8.66 -0.86 -18.26
C ILE A 169 -8.51 -0.98 -16.75
N LEU A 170 -8.25 0.13 -16.07
CA LEU A 170 -8.35 0.23 -14.63
C LEU A 170 -9.33 1.35 -14.27
N VAL A 171 -10.34 1.04 -13.45
CA VAL A 171 -11.33 2.00 -12.96
C VAL A 171 -11.09 2.24 -11.48
N LEU A 172 -10.99 3.51 -11.08
CA LEU A 172 -10.75 3.93 -9.71
C LEU A 172 -11.78 4.98 -9.27
N PRO A 173 -12.20 4.97 -8.00
CA PRO A 173 -11.97 3.92 -7.00
C PRO A 173 -12.77 2.64 -7.32
N GLY A 174 -12.30 1.49 -6.84
CA GLY A 174 -12.97 0.20 -7.08
C GLY A 174 -14.25 -0.01 -6.25
N ARG A 175 -14.43 0.76 -5.17
CA ARG A 175 -15.61 0.76 -4.29
C ARG A 175 -16.01 2.21 -3.99
N MET A 176 -17.31 2.52 -3.95
CA MET A 176 -17.83 3.87 -3.72
C MET A 176 -19.09 3.90 -2.86
N SER A 177 -19.29 4.98 -2.11
CA SER A 177 -20.49 5.20 -1.31
C SER A 177 -21.68 5.59 -2.19
N CYS A 178 -22.85 5.01 -1.91
CA CYS A 178 -24.12 5.38 -2.55
C CYS A 178 -24.52 6.83 -2.25
N GLU A 179 -24.18 7.35 -1.06
CA GLU A 179 -24.60 8.66 -0.58
C GLU A 179 -23.71 9.80 -1.11
N ASN A 180 -22.42 9.52 -1.35
CA ASN A 180 -21.48 10.49 -1.91
C ASN A 180 -20.42 9.78 -2.78
N PRO A 181 -20.77 9.45 -4.03
CA PRO A 181 -19.93 8.57 -4.86
C PRO A 181 -18.69 9.26 -5.45
N GLY A 182 -18.61 10.59 -5.42
CA GLY A 182 -17.40 11.34 -5.79
C GLY A 182 -17.09 11.33 -7.29
N GLU A 183 -15.84 11.01 -7.64
CA GLU A 183 -15.34 11.00 -9.02
C GLU A 183 -14.78 9.63 -9.39
N ILE A 184 -14.98 9.24 -10.65
CA ILE A 184 -14.47 8.00 -11.23
C ILE A 184 -13.39 8.34 -12.25
N PHE A 185 -12.28 7.61 -12.17
CA PHE A 185 -11.15 7.68 -13.09
C PHE A 185 -11.05 6.39 -13.88
N ILE A 186 -10.85 6.53 -15.18
CA ILE A 186 -10.68 5.44 -16.11
C ILE A 186 -9.32 5.55 -16.76
N LEU A 187 -8.45 4.60 -16.44
CA LEU A 187 -7.09 4.52 -16.94
C LEU A 187 -7.05 3.49 -18.06
N LEU A 188 -6.64 3.94 -19.23
CA LEU A 188 -6.56 3.15 -20.46
C LEU A 188 -5.08 2.85 -20.74
N LYS A 189 -4.77 1.59 -21.06
CA LYS A 189 -3.40 1.19 -21.42
C LYS A 189 -2.94 1.81 -22.73
N ASP A 190 -3.82 1.88 -23.72
CA ASP A 190 -3.56 2.43 -25.04
C ASP A 190 -4.31 3.76 -25.23
N GLU A 191 -3.75 4.66 -26.05
CA GLU A 191 -4.40 5.91 -26.42
C GLU A 191 -5.62 5.60 -27.31
N ILE A 192 -6.77 6.17 -26.97
CA ILE A 192 -8.05 5.98 -27.69
C ILE A 192 -8.53 7.34 -28.17
N ASP A 193 -9.22 7.37 -29.31
CA ASP A 193 -9.86 8.58 -29.84
C ASP A 193 -10.91 9.13 -28.87
N ASP A 194 -10.69 10.36 -28.39
CA ASP A 194 -11.53 11.02 -27.37
C ASP A 194 -12.92 11.39 -27.91
N GLU A 195 -13.03 11.68 -29.21
CA GLU A 195 -14.27 12.21 -29.81
C GLU A 195 -15.39 11.16 -29.87
N THR A 196 -15.04 9.89 -29.91
CA THR A 196 -15.97 8.77 -30.01
C THR A 196 -16.04 7.90 -28.75
N LEU A 197 -15.41 8.35 -27.66
CA LEU A 197 -15.31 7.59 -26.43
C LEU A 197 -16.55 7.77 -25.55
N GLU A 198 -17.20 6.66 -25.23
CA GLU A 198 -18.37 6.63 -24.35
C GLU A 198 -18.15 5.61 -23.24
N ILE A 199 -18.69 5.90 -22.06
CA ILE A 199 -18.70 4.99 -20.92
C ILE A 199 -20.14 4.62 -20.61
N GLU A 200 -20.39 3.34 -20.44
CA GLU A 200 -21.69 2.81 -20.05
C GLU A 200 -21.59 2.11 -18.70
N PHE A 201 -22.42 2.55 -17.77
CA PHE A 201 -22.60 1.96 -16.46
C PHE A 201 -23.84 1.05 -16.48
N ILE A 202 -23.69 -0.17 -15.97
CA ILE A 202 -24.74 -1.19 -15.93
C ILE A 202 -24.87 -1.72 -14.51
N ALA A 203 -26.04 -1.54 -13.91
CA ALA A 203 -26.38 -2.09 -12.59
C ALA A 203 -27.84 -2.56 -12.61
N ASP A 204 -28.07 -3.86 -12.37
CA ASP A 204 -29.40 -4.49 -12.44
C ASP A 204 -30.20 -4.08 -13.69
N LYS A 205 -31.17 -3.17 -13.54
CA LYS A 205 -32.05 -2.65 -14.60
C LYS A 205 -31.65 -1.28 -15.15
N GLN A 206 -30.67 -0.63 -14.54
CA GLN A 206 -30.21 0.70 -14.93
C GLN A 206 -29.01 0.58 -15.86
N ARG A 207 -29.10 1.29 -17.00
CA ARG A 207 -28.02 1.42 -17.98
C ARG A 207 -27.90 2.88 -18.33
N ILE A 208 -26.75 3.48 -18.02
CA ILE A 208 -26.51 4.89 -18.30
C ILE A 208 -25.25 4.98 -19.13
N ARG A 209 -25.35 5.64 -20.30
CA ARG A 209 -24.22 5.95 -21.15
C ARG A 209 -23.91 7.44 -21.09
N THR A 210 -22.63 7.77 -20.97
CA THR A 210 -22.14 9.15 -20.84
C THR A 210 -20.76 9.29 -21.48
N GLN A 211 -20.38 10.52 -21.83
CA GLN A 211 -19.03 10.84 -22.29
C GLN A 211 -18.20 11.34 -21.10
N PRO A 212 -16.98 10.80 -20.88
CA PRO A 212 -16.10 11.32 -19.86
C PRO A 212 -15.41 12.62 -20.29
N ALA A 213 -14.93 13.36 -19.30
CA ALA A 213 -13.93 14.38 -19.51
C ALA A 213 -12.52 13.76 -19.63
N SER A 214 -11.66 14.41 -20.39
CA SER A 214 -10.26 14.03 -20.55
C SER A 214 -9.42 14.73 -19.47
N TRP A 215 -8.74 13.95 -18.62
CA TRP A 215 -7.68 14.50 -17.74
C TRP A 215 -6.36 14.48 -18.50
N SER A 216 -6.01 13.34 -19.08
CA SER A 216 -4.82 13.16 -19.90
C SER A 216 -5.10 12.21 -21.07
N LYS A 217 -4.11 12.00 -21.94
CA LYS A 217 -4.19 11.07 -23.08
C LYS A 217 -4.75 9.70 -22.68
N ASN A 218 -4.32 9.17 -21.53
CA ASN A 218 -4.66 7.82 -21.08
C ASN A 218 -5.60 7.79 -19.87
N VAL A 219 -6.00 8.95 -19.33
CA VAL A 219 -6.84 9.04 -18.13
C VAL A 219 -8.06 9.87 -18.42
N LYS A 220 -9.22 9.24 -18.30
CA LYS A 220 -10.53 9.86 -18.39
C LYS A 220 -11.13 9.95 -17.00
N TYR A 221 -12.01 10.92 -16.79
CA TYR A 221 -12.69 11.06 -15.53
C TYR A 221 -14.12 11.58 -15.71
N LEU A 222 -14.95 11.30 -14.72
CA LEU A 222 -16.31 11.80 -14.64
C LEU A 222 -16.78 11.83 -13.20
N LYS A 223 -17.81 12.63 -12.93
CA LYS A 223 -18.54 12.51 -11.67
C LYS A 223 -19.21 11.14 -11.61
N ALA A 224 -19.05 10.47 -10.49
CA ALA A 224 -19.71 9.20 -10.25
C ALA A 224 -21.23 9.40 -10.27
N LEU A 225 -21.94 8.44 -10.85
CA LEU A 225 -23.39 8.47 -10.93
C LEU A 225 -23.99 7.78 -9.71
N ASP A 226 -25.24 8.12 -9.39
CA ASP A 226 -25.96 7.50 -8.29
C ASP A 226 -26.46 6.12 -8.72
N PHE A 227 -25.93 5.08 -8.08
CA PHE A 227 -26.35 3.69 -8.23
C PHE A 227 -26.71 3.10 -6.87
N PRO A 228 -27.65 2.14 -6.81
CA PRO A 228 -27.91 1.39 -5.59
C PRO A 228 -26.70 0.53 -5.22
N ALA A 229 -26.64 0.11 -3.95
CA ALA A 229 -25.58 -0.76 -3.48
C ALA A 229 -25.54 -2.09 -4.26
N GLY A 230 -24.32 -2.54 -4.56
CA GLY A 230 -24.05 -3.73 -5.35
C GLY A 230 -23.07 -3.49 -6.50
N PRO A 231 -22.87 -4.51 -7.36
CA PRO A 231 -21.93 -4.44 -8.46
C PRO A 231 -22.46 -3.58 -9.61
N VAL A 232 -21.58 -2.73 -10.14
CA VAL A 232 -21.82 -1.91 -11.33
C VAL A 232 -20.74 -2.24 -12.36
N TYR A 233 -21.15 -2.62 -13.57
CA TYR A 233 -20.23 -2.85 -14.68
C TYR A 233 -20.01 -1.56 -15.45
N VAL A 234 -18.75 -1.32 -15.83
CA VAL A 234 -18.31 -0.15 -16.57
C VAL A 234 -17.76 -0.62 -17.91
N ASN A 235 -18.49 -0.39 -18.98
CA ASN A 235 -18.07 -0.67 -20.35
C ASN A 235 -17.50 0.60 -20.98
N VAL A 236 -16.36 0.49 -21.63
CA VAL A 236 -15.80 1.58 -22.44
C VAL A 236 -16.01 1.27 -23.92
N TYR A 237 -16.66 2.20 -24.60
CA TYR A 237 -16.93 2.17 -26.03
C TYR A 237 -16.01 3.16 -26.74
N CYS A 238 -15.59 2.78 -27.95
CA CYS A 238 -14.99 3.70 -28.91
C CYS A 238 -15.47 3.32 -30.30
N GLY A 239 -16.07 4.29 -31.00
CA GLY A 239 -16.71 4.05 -32.30
C GLY A 239 -17.87 3.06 -32.24
N GLY A 240 -18.60 3.00 -31.12
CA GLY A 240 -19.74 2.10 -30.91
C GLY A 240 -19.39 0.65 -30.58
N VAL A 241 -18.11 0.29 -30.48
CA VAL A 241 -17.65 -1.06 -30.10
C VAL A 241 -17.13 -1.04 -28.66
N ILE A 242 -17.54 -2.04 -27.86
CA ILE A 242 -16.98 -2.26 -26.52
C ILE A 242 -15.51 -2.62 -26.67
N LYS A 243 -14.66 -1.76 -26.13
CA LYS A 243 -13.21 -1.95 -26.06
C LYS A 243 -12.85 -2.82 -24.86
N THR A 244 -13.50 -2.58 -23.74
CA THR A 244 -13.14 -3.22 -22.47
C THR A 244 -14.22 -3.00 -21.41
N THR A 245 -14.22 -3.83 -20.38
CA THR A 245 -15.19 -3.84 -19.29
C THR A 245 -14.48 -3.97 -17.95
N ALA A 246 -14.93 -3.20 -16.96
CA ALA A 246 -14.53 -3.30 -15.56
C ALA A 246 -15.75 -3.47 -14.65
N GLN A 247 -15.50 -3.86 -13.41
CA GLN A 247 -16.54 -3.92 -12.36
C GLN A 247 -16.10 -3.06 -11.18
N ILE A 248 -17.03 -2.26 -10.67
CA ILE A 248 -16.92 -1.48 -9.43
C ILE A 248 -18.07 -1.84 -8.49
N GLU A 249 -17.96 -1.53 -7.21
CA GLU A 249 -18.99 -1.83 -6.20
C GLU A 249 -19.48 -0.56 -5.50
N TYR A 250 -20.81 -0.40 -5.44
CA TYR A 250 -21.44 0.62 -4.63
C TYR A 250 -21.84 0.03 -3.27
N TYR A 251 -21.67 0.80 -2.20
CA TYR A 251 -22.02 0.36 -0.85
C TYR A 251 -22.75 1.46 -0.08
N THR A 252 -23.63 1.04 0.83
CA THR A 252 -24.26 1.94 1.83
C THR A 252 -23.35 2.16 3.03
N ALA A 253 -23.57 3.24 3.77
CA ALA A 253 -22.85 3.49 5.03
C ALA A 253 -22.90 2.30 6.01
N LEU A 254 -24.02 1.56 6.06
CA LEU A 254 -24.16 0.38 6.94
C LEU A 254 -23.30 -0.79 6.44
N GLU A 255 -23.30 -1.07 5.14
CA GLU A 255 -22.48 -2.14 4.56
C GLU A 255 -20.99 -1.89 4.73
N GLU A 256 -20.55 -0.63 4.70
CA GLU A 256 -19.16 -0.29 4.99
C GLU A 256 -18.80 -0.54 6.46
N ILE A 257 -19.71 -0.18 7.38
CA ILE A 257 -19.55 -0.48 8.80
C ILE A 257 -19.49 -2.01 9.04
N GLU A 258 -20.40 -2.78 8.43
CA GLU A 258 -20.38 -4.23 8.50
C GLU A 258 -19.10 -4.84 7.92
N HIS A 259 -18.64 -4.31 6.78
CA HIS A 259 -17.41 -4.73 6.14
C HIS A 259 -16.19 -4.47 7.04
N VAL A 260 -16.12 -3.29 7.67
CA VAL A 260 -15.10 -2.97 8.67
C VAL A 260 -15.18 -3.95 9.84
N PHE A 261 -16.36 -4.18 10.41
CA PHE A 261 -16.53 -5.12 11.53
C PHE A 261 -16.14 -6.56 11.18
N LYS A 262 -16.42 -7.02 9.95
CA LYS A 262 -15.98 -8.35 9.47
C LYS A 262 -14.46 -8.46 9.39
N LYS A 263 -13.75 -7.35 9.17
CA LYS A 263 -12.28 -7.30 9.14
C LYS A 263 -11.64 -7.14 10.51
N VAL A 264 -12.41 -6.79 11.54
CA VAL A 264 -11.89 -6.68 12.91
C VAL A 264 -11.53 -8.06 13.43
N ALA A 265 -10.23 -8.34 13.49
CA ALA A 265 -9.70 -9.58 14.06
C ALA A 265 -9.81 -9.62 15.59
N ASP A 266 -9.70 -8.47 16.26
CA ASP A 266 -9.82 -8.32 17.71
C ASP A 266 -10.80 -7.19 18.07
N PRO A 267 -12.02 -7.55 18.53
CA PRO A 267 -13.02 -6.58 18.98
C PRO A 267 -12.55 -5.69 20.13
N ILE A 268 -11.65 -6.18 20.99
CA ILE A 268 -11.14 -5.43 22.14
C ILE A 268 -10.14 -4.38 21.65
N ALA A 269 -9.23 -4.74 20.75
CA ALA A 269 -8.32 -3.78 20.12
C ALA A 269 -9.09 -2.69 19.36
N PHE A 270 -10.15 -3.07 18.62
CA PHE A 270 -11.01 -2.10 17.94
C PHE A 270 -11.65 -1.10 18.91
N THR A 271 -12.23 -1.59 20.02
CA THR A 271 -12.84 -0.71 21.02
C THR A 271 -11.82 0.19 21.69
N CYS A 272 -10.63 -0.33 22.04
CA CYS A 272 -9.55 0.49 22.57
C CYS A 272 -9.17 1.62 21.61
N ARG A 273 -9.05 1.35 20.30
CA ARG A 273 -8.77 2.38 19.30
C ARG A 273 -9.91 3.38 19.15
N ALA A 274 -11.16 2.92 19.08
CA ALA A 274 -12.34 3.77 18.92
C ALA A 274 -12.51 4.75 20.08
N PHE A 275 -12.22 4.30 21.31
CA PHE A 275 -12.31 5.12 22.52
C PHE A 275 -10.98 5.72 22.97
N LYS A 276 -9.90 5.58 22.17
CA LYS A 276 -8.55 6.10 22.44
C LYS A 276 -7.92 5.60 23.75
N PHE A 277 -8.22 4.36 24.14
CA PHE A 277 -7.51 3.69 25.22
C PHE A 277 -6.17 3.14 24.72
N SER A 278 -5.12 3.38 25.49
CA SER A 278 -3.76 2.92 25.17
C SER A 278 -3.50 1.46 25.53
N SER A 279 -4.33 0.85 26.37
CA SER A 279 -4.25 -0.58 26.68
C SER A 279 -5.57 -1.13 27.16
N VAL A 280 -5.70 -2.46 27.11
CA VAL A 280 -6.85 -3.20 27.65
C VAL A 280 -6.94 -3.01 29.17
N GLU A 281 -5.82 -2.96 29.90
CA GLU A 281 -5.87 -2.76 31.35
C GLU A 281 -6.38 -1.37 31.72
N LYS A 282 -6.06 -0.33 30.93
CA LYS A 282 -6.60 1.02 31.18
C LYS A 282 -8.11 1.07 30.97
N LEU A 283 -8.60 0.41 29.92
CA LEU A 283 -10.03 0.24 29.69
C LEU A 283 -10.69 -0.49 30.86
N ASP A 284 -10.14 -1.63 31.28
CA ASP A 284 -10.66 -2.45 32.38
C ASP A 284 -10.68 -1.69 33.73
N ASN A 285 -9.61 -0.94 34.02
CA ASN A 285 -9.54 -0.10 35.21
C ASN A 285 -10.63 0.98 35.22
N ILE A 286 -10.87 1.64 34.08
CA ILE A 286 -11.92 2.66 33.97
C ILE A 286 -13.31 2.03 34.10
N LEU A 287 -13.57 0.90 33.43
CA LEU A 287 -14.83 0.18 33.56
C LEU A 287 -15.06 -0.27 35.00
N THR A 288 -14.02 -0.78 35.66
CA THR A 288 -14.06 -1.18 37.08
C THR A 288 -14.36 0.02 37.99
N LEU A 289 -13.74 1.17 37.76
CA LEU A 289 -14.01 2.40 38.51
C LEU A 289 -15.45 2.89 38.31
N LEU A 290 -15.97 2.85 37.08
CA LEU A 290 -17.35 3.20 36.77
C LEU A 290 -18.34 2.27 37.45
N LEU A 291 -18.10 0.96 37.39
CA LEU A 291 -18.93 -0.03 38.08
C LEU A 291 -18.92 0.18 39.61
N LYS A 292 -17.75 0.38 40.21
CA LYS A 292 -17.61 0.66 41.65
C LYS A 292 -18.33 1.94 42.06
N SER A 293 -18.22 3.00 41.25
CA SER A 293 -18.89 4.29 41.51
C SER A 293 -20.43 4.17 41.52
N LYS A 294 -20.98 3.32 40.65
CA LYS A 294 -22.42 3.02 40.57
C LYS A 294 -22.91 2.14 41.72
N ILE A 295 -22.08 1.20 42.18
CA ILE A 295 -22.43 0.31 43.30
C ILE A 295 -22.40 1.07 44.63
N SER A 296 -21.44 1.97 44.82
CA SER A 296 -21.35 2.84 46.01
C SER A 296 -22.49 3.85 46.13
N THR A 297 -23.35 4.02 45.11
CA THR A 297 -24.52 4.91 45.19
C THR A 297 -25.76 4.22 45.81
N TYR A 298 -25.65 2.93 46.16
CA TYR A 298 -26.73 2.13 46.76
C TYR A 298 -26.41 1.61 48.18
N GLU A 299 -25.36 2.10 48.82
CA GLU A 299 -25.12 1.99 50.28
C GLU A 299 -25.39 3.33 50.96
#